data_AF-A0A1B7U495-F1
#
_entry.id   AF-A0A1B7U495-F1
#
_cell.length_a   1.000
_cell.length_b   1.000
_cell.length_c   1.000
_cell.angle_alpha   90.00
_cell.angle_beta   90.00
_cell.angle_gamma   90.00
#
_symmetry.space_group_name_H-M   'P 1'
#
loop_
_entity.id
_entity.type
_entity.pdbx_description
1 polymer ?
#
loop_
_entity_poly.entity_id
_entity_poly.type
_entity_poly.pdbx_seq_one_letter_code
_entity_poly.pdbx_strand_id
1 'polypeptide(L)'
;MPHFPKPAAGSWTENYPELGTAPVDYTDSIDPAFFEAEREAVFKKTWLNVGRVERLPRTGSYFTRELPSAGKGTSVIIAKTKDGSVKAYHNVCRHRGNKLVWNDFPNEETSGTCRQFTCKYHAWRYSLDGDLTFVQQEEEFFDLDKSNYGLAPVRCEVWEGFIFVNFDDNAAPLIDYLGPLAKSIEGYPFGEMTETYTYRAEVGSNWKLFIDAFIEFYHAPILHQGQYTKEEAAKIQKFGYEALHYEVAGPHNLQSTWGGQAPPPDMSMVKPMDQVLRSGLFGPWDKPEIIEKLELPPGVNVKRVPQWGIDSWLFYPNFMLLIWEPGWYLTYHYWPTAVDKHIFESSLYFVPPRNARERLAQELAAVTFKEYALQDANTLEATQTMIGTRAVKEFLLCDQEVLIRHLHKTTGDYVKEYQSNGATV
;
A
#
# COMPACT_ATOMS: atom_id res chain seq x y z
N MET A 1 14.68 31.48 -4.43
CA MET A 1 13.53 31.60 -3.50
C MET A 1 12.71 30.33 -3.69
N PRO A 2 12.14 29.75 -2.61
CA PRO A 2 11.29 28.58 -2.76
C PRO A 2 10.08 28.89 -3.63
N HIS A 3 9.66 27.93 -4.44
CA HIS A 3 8.45 27.98 -5.26
C HIS A 3 7.18 27.90 -4.42
N PHE A 4 7.25 27.17 -3.30
CA PHE A 4 6.13 27.01 -2.37
C PHE A 4 6.46 27.47 -0.94
N PRO A 5 5.45 27.87 -0.14
CA PRO A 5 5.66 28.22 1.25
C PRO A 5 6.29 27.07 2.05
N LYS A 6 7.37 27.37 2.75
CA LYS A 6 7.96 26.48 3.75
C LYS A 6 7.22 26.58 5.09
N PRO A 7 7.38 25.60 6.00
CA PRO A 7 6.88 25.70 7.37
C PRO A 7 7.42 26.93 8.10
N ALA A 8 6.69 27.37 9.13
CA ALA A 8 7.11 28.48 9.99
C ALA A 8 8.46 28.22 10.69
N ALA A 9 8.82 26.94 10.89
CA ALA A 9 10.09 26.52 11.45
C ALA A 9 11.31 26.82 10.55
N GLY A 10 11.10 27.09 9.26
CA GLY A 10 12.16 27.38 8.28
C GLY A 10 12.21 26.34 7.16
N SER A 11 12.41 25.07 7.52
CA SER A 11 12.48 23.93 6.60
C SER A 11 11.46 22.83 6.96
N TRP A 12 11.25 21.86 6.07
CA TRP A 12 10.41 20.69 6.36
C TRP A 12 11.01 19.81 7.46
N THR A 13 12.32 19.59 7.42
CA THR A 13 13.03 18.81 8.45
C THR A 13 13.06 19.54 9.80
N GLU A 14 13.25 20.86 9.82
CA GLU A 14 13.19 21.65 11.06
C GLU A 14 11.80 21.66 11.72
N ASN A 15 10.76 21.43 10.93
CA ASN A 15 9.39 21.28 11.44
C ASN A 15 9.17 19.96 12.21
N TYR A 16 10.07 18.98 12.05
CA TYR A 16 10.06 17.68 12.73
C TYR A 16 11.45 17.40 13.35
N PRO A 17 11.84 18.15 14.40
CA PRO A 17 13.21 18.15 14.92
C PRO A 17 13.71 16.77 15.38
N GLU A 18 12.80 15.89 15.79
CA GLU A 18 13.08 14.50 16.18
C GLU A 18 13.61 13.61 15.04
N LEU A 19 13.44 14.01 13.78
CA LEU A 19 13.95 13.31 12.61
C LEU A 19 15.42 13.65 12.31
N GLY A 20 15.90 14.80 12.81
CA GLY A 20 17.27 15.25 12.67
C GLY A 20 17.72 15.54 11.23
N THR A 21 18.92 16.11 11.09
CA THR A 21 19.53 16.46 9.80
C THR A 21 20.86 15.73 9.53
N ALA A 22 21.29 14.88 10.47
CA ALA A 22 22.51 14.10 10.32
C ALA A 22 22.42 13.15 9.10
N PRO A 23 23.57 12.70 8.57
CA PRO A 23 23.60 11.59 7.63
C PRO A 23 22.85 10.38 8.18
N VAL A 24 22.18 9.65 7.30
CA VAL A 24 21.48 8.39 7.62
C VAL A 24 22.33 7.20 7.18
N ASP A 25 22.07 6.04 7.78
CA ASP A 25 22.57 4.76 7.30
C ASP A 25 21.41 3.82 6.96
N TYR A 26 21.64 2.91 6.02
CA TYR A 26 20.62 1.95 5.54
C TYR A 26 20.86 0.55 6.09
N THR A 27 21.44 0.41 7.29
CA THR A 27 21.68 -0.91 7.90
C THR A 27 20.37 -1.68 8.08
N ASP A 28 19.28 -0.98 8.38
CA ASP A 28 17.92 -1.52 8.51
C ASP A 28 17.34 -2.12 7.21
N SER A 29 18.01 -1.87 6.09
CA SER A 29 17.63 -2.31 4.74
C SER A 29 18.59 -3.34 4.15
N ILE A 30 19.63 -3.74 4.91
CA ILE A 30 20.64 -4.72 4.47
C ILE A 30 20.99 -5.76 5.53
N ASP A 31 20.57 -5.60 6.79
CA ASP A 31 20.85 -6.54 7.87
C ASP A 31 19.75 -7.61 7.97
N PRO A 32 20.05 -8.90 7.67
CA PRO A 32 19.06 -9.97 7.81
C PRO A 32 18.52 -10.14 9.23
N ALA A 33 19.33 -9.84 10.26
CA ALA A 33 18.87 -9.94 11.65
C ALA A 33 17.85 -8.84 11.98
N PHE A 34 18.05 -7.63 11.45
CA PHE A 34 17.08 -6.55 11.56
C PHE A 34 15.78 -6.92 10.83
N PHE A 35 15.88 -7.49 9.62
CA PHE A 35 14.72 -7.92 8.85
C PHE A 35 13.86 -8.97 9.58
N GLU A 36 14.48 -9.98 10.21
CA GLU A 36 13.69 -10.94 11.00
C GLU A 36 13.04 -10.29 12.23
N ALA A 37 13.71 -9.34 12.89
CA ALA A 37 13.10 -8.57 13.97
C ALA A 37 11.94 -7.68 13.48
N GLU A 38 12.05 -7.11 12.29
CA GLU A 38 11.00 -6.31 11.64
C GLU A 38 9.75 -7.14 11.36
N ARG A 39 9.88 -8.39 10.93
CA ARG A 39 8.73 -9.30 10.76
C ARG A 39 7.92 -9.46 12.04
N GLU A 40 8.60 -9.63 13.17
CA GLU A 40 7.96 -9.80 14.48
C GLU A 40 7.42 -8.49 15.05
N ALA A 41 8.17 -7.39 14.91
CA ALA A 41 7.86 -6.11 15.53
C ALA A 41 6.85 -5.27 14.74
N VAL A 42 6.84 -5.40 13.41
CA VAL A 42 6.04 -4.58 12.50
C VAL A 42 4.93 -5.44 11.90
N PHE A 43 5.24 -6.36 10.99
CA PHE A 43 4.22 -7.03 10.17
C PHE A 43 3.27 -7.94 10.95
N LYS A 44 3.68 -8.45 12.12
CA LYS A 44 2.79 -9.21 13.03
C LYS A 44 2.04 -8.34 14.04
N LYS A 45 2.36 -7.05 14.16
CA LYS A 45 1.86 -6.17 15.23
C LYS A 45 1.07 -4.97 14.71
N THR A 46 1.30 -4.57 13.47
CA THR A 46 0.60 -3.46 12.81
C THR A 46 -0.54 -3.95 11.91
N TRP A 47 -1.47 -3.04 11.60
CA TRP A 47 -2.53 -3.32 10.63
C TRP A 47 -1.98 -3.35 9.20
N LEU A 48 -2.29 -4.41 8.46
CA LEU A 48 -1.88 -4.60 7.08
C LEU A 48 -3.09 -4.52 6.15
N ASN A 49 -3.06 -3.63 5.15
CA ASN A 49 -4.10 -3.61 4.13
C ASN A 49 -3.95 -4.83 3.21
N VAL A 50 -5.01 -5.62 3.01
CA VAL A 50 -4.97 -6.87 2.23
C VAL A 50 -5.85 -6.85 0.97
N GLY A 51 -6.58 -5.76 0.76
CA GLY A 51 -7.43 -5.57 -0.42
C GLY A 51 -8.67 -4.75 -0.11
N ARG A 52 -9.67 -4.85 -0.99
CA ARG A 52 -10.93 -4.14 -0.85
C ARG A 52 -12.17 -5.03 -0.83
N VAL A 53 -13.27 -4.51 -0.31
CA VAL A 53 -14.57 -5.20 -0.18
C VAL A 53 -15.20 -5.58 -1.52
N GLU A 54 -14.82 -4.97 -2.63
CA GLU A 54 -15.31 -5.32 -3.96
C GLU A 54 -14.86 -6.74 -4.39
N ARG A 55 -13.80 -7.29 -3.76
CA ARG A 55 -13.42 -8.71 -3.90
C ARG A 55 -14.39 -9.66 -3.19
N LEU A 56 -15.30 -9.13 -2.37
CA LEU A 56 -16.27 -9.86 -1.55
C LEU A 56 -17.71 -9.42 -1.86
N PRO A 57 -18.19 -9.54 -3.12
CA PRO A 57 -19.45 -8.94 -3.54
C PRO A 57 -20.69 -9.52 -2.84
N ARG A 58 -20.61 -10.73 -2.30
CA ARG A 58 -21.76 -11.46 -1.71
C ARG A 58 -21.31 -12.36 -0.55
N THR A 59 -22.26 -12.76 0.29
CA THR A 59 -22.02 -13.76 1.34
C THR A 59 -21.37 -15.01 0.76
N GLY A 60 -20.34 -15.49 1.47
CA GLY A 60 -19.54 -16.64 1.08
C GLY A 60 -18.45 -16.34 0.06
N SER A 61 -18.40 -15.14 -0.50
CA SER A 61 -17.23 -14.69 -1.25
C SER A 61 -16.01 -14.70 -0.33
N TYR A 62 -14.88 -15.15 -0.86
CA TYR A 62 -13.61 -15.18 -0.15
C TYR A 62 -12.45 -14.91 -1.10
N PHE A 63 -11.33 -14.48 -0.54
CA PHE A 63 -10.02 -14.57 -1.17
C PHE A 63 -8.97 -14.95 -0.12
N THR A 64 -7.85 -15.50 -0.58
CA THR A 64 -6.68 -15.75 0.28
C THR A 64 -5.61 -14.70 0.01
N ARG A 65 -4.77 -14.44 1.01
CA ARG A 65 -3.52 -13.70 0.85
C ARG A 65 -2.35 -14.48 1.42
N GLU A 66 -1.25 -14.50 0.69
CA GLU A 66 0.03 -14.95 1.21
C GLU A 66 0.76 -13.74 1.79
N LEU A 67 1.17 -13.83 3.06
CA LEU A 67 1.76 -12.73 3.82
C LEU A 67 3.17 -13.09 4.29
N PRO A 68 4.14 -13.25 3.36
CA PRO A 68 5.52 -13.62 3.71
C PRO A 68 6.20 -12.62 4.65
N SER A 69 5.71 -11.38 4.72
CA SER A 69 6.13 -10.35 5.67
C SER A 69 5.83 -10.72 7.12
N ALA A 70 4.73 -11.43 7.37
CA ALA A 70 4.32 -11.90 8.70
C ALA A 70 4.85 -13.32 9.01
N GLY A 71 5.82 -13.81 8.24
CA GLY A 71 6.44 -15.12 8.41
C GLY A 71 6.31 -16.00 7.17
N LYS A 72 7.31 -16.87 6.97
CA LYS A 72 7.33 -17.78 5.82
C LYS A 72 6.14 -18.74 5.86
N GLY A 73 5.35 -18.75 4.77
CA GLY A 73 4.17 -19.61 4.65
C GLY A 73 2.92 -19.11 5.37
N THR A 74 2.96 -17.91 5.96
CA THR A 74 1.77 -17.27 6.53
C THR A 74 0.75 -17.00 5.41
N SER A 75 -0.43 -17.57 5.56
CA SER A 75 -1.54 -17.42 4.62
C SER A 75 -2.82 -17.15 5.40
N VAL A 76 -3.65 -16.23 4.90
CA VAL A 76 -4.91 -15.85 5.52
C VAL A 76 -6.08 -16.02 4.54
N ILE A 77 -7.23 -16.41 5.06
CA ILE A 77 -8.51 -16.43 4.35
C ILE A 77 -9.27 -15.19 4.78
N ILE A 78 -9.76 -14.39 3.84
CA ILE A 78 -10.66 -13.28 4.08
C ILE A 78 -12.00 -13.64 3.46
N ALA A 79 -13.09 -13.53 4.21
CA ALA A 79 -14.40 -13.96 3.76
C ALA A 79 -15.52 -13.03 4.23
N LYS A 80 -16.56 -12.90 3.40
CA LYS A 80 -17.82 -12.26 3.78
C LYS A 80 -18.77 -13.29 4.37
N THR A 81 -19.13 -13.12 5.62
CA THR A 81 -19.96 -14.04 6.40
C THR A 81 -21.46 -13.87 6.08
N LYS A 82 -22.29 -14.65 6.77
CA LYS A 82 -23.75 -14.62 6.59
C LYS A 82 -24.40 -13.35 7.11
N ASP A 83 -23.87 -12.77 8.18
CA ASP A 83 -24.33 -11.48 8.73
C ASP A 83 -23.83 -10.27 7.93
N GLY A 84 -23.02 -10.50 6.88
CA GLY A 84 -22.48 -9.45 6.03
C GLY A 84 -21.15 -8.88 6.51
N SER A 85 -20.64 -9.29 7.68
CA SER A 85 -19.33 -8.88 8.17
C SER A 85 -18.20 -9.50 7.32
N VAL A 86 -17.01 -8.90 7.41
CA VAL A 86 -15.78 -9.43 6.80
C VAL A 86 -14.92 -9.98 7.93
N LYS A 87 -14.56 -11.26 7.84
CA LYS A 87 -13.71 -11.94 8.82
C LYS A 87 -12.46 -12.50 8.15
N ALA A 88 -11.38 -12.60 8.93
CA ALA A 88 -10.13 -13.21 8.51
C ALA A 88 -9.74 -14.38 9.43
N TYR A 89 -9.10 -15.40 8.86
CA TYR A 89 -8.59 -16.55 9.59
C TYR A 89 -7.23 -16.97 9.06
N HIS A 90 -6.40 -17.58 9.89
CA HIS A 90 -5.25 -18.32 9.40
C HIS A 90 -5.72 -19.44 8.45
N ASN A 91 -5.09 -19.55 7.28
CA ASN A 91 -5.44 -20.52 6.23
C ASN A 91 -4.92 -21.93 6.55
N VAL A 92 -5.28 -22.45 7.72
CA VAL A 92 -4.78 -23.72 8.26
C VAL A 92 -5.93 -24.54 8.84
N CYS A 93 -6.04 -25.78 8.37
CA CYS A 93 -6.98 -26.75 8.95
C CYS A 93 -6.49 -27.18 10.32
N ARG A 94 -7.37 -27.15 11.32
CA ARG A 94 -7.07 -27.46 12.73
C ARG A 94 -6.83 -28.95 13.02
N HIS A 95 -7.05 -29.85 12.06
CA HIS A 95 -6.78 -31.28 12.23
C HIS A 95 -5.29 -31.61 12.14
N ARG A 96 -4.69 -31.44 10.95
CA ARG A 96 -3.28 -31.81 10.66
C ARG A 96 -2.53 -30.70 9.91
N GLY A 97 -2.97 -29.45 10.05
CA GLY A 97 -2.24 -28.29 9.54
C GLY A 97 -2.25 -28.11 8.02
N ASN A 98 -3.08 -28.84 7.27
CA ASN A 98 -3.15 -28.64 5.81
C ASN A 98 -3.64 -27.23 5.48
N LYS A 99 -3.10 -26.62 4.43
CA LYS A 99 -3.65 -25.35 3.90
C LYS A 99 -5.11 -25.57 3.53
N LEU A 100 -5.99 -24.75 4.08
CA LEU A 100 -7.43 -25.02 4.05
C LEU A 100 -8.04 -24.67 2.68
N VAL A 101 -7.69 -23.49 2.17
CA VAL A 101 -8.21 -22.91 0.94
C VAL A 101 -7.07 -22.71 -0.05
N TRP A 102 -7.10 -23.49 -1.12
CA TRP A 102 -6.17 -23.44 -2.27
C TRP A 102 -6.81 -24.18 -3.46
N ASN A 103 -6.34 -23.94 -4.68
CA ASN A 103 -6.84 -24.61 -5.91
C ASN A 103 -5.91 -25.73 -6.37
N ASP A 104 -5.24 -25.58 -7.50
CA ASP A 104 -4.30 -26.57 -8.03
C ASP A 104 -2.91 -26.40 -7.41
N PHE A 105 -2.53 -25.15 -7.12
CA PHE A 105 -1.23 -24.79 -6.55
C PHE A 105 -1.40 -24.27 -5.11
N PRO A 106 -0.91 -24.98 -4.08
CA PRO A 106 -1.10 -24.58 -2.69
C PRO A 106 -0.34 -23.31 -2.30
N ASN A 107 0.65 -22.88 -3.09
CA ASN A 107 1.42 -21.67 -2.83
C ASN A 107 0.88 -20.43 -3.55
N GLU A 108 -0.19 -20.58 -4.34
CA GLU A 108 -0.83 -19.47 -5.04
C GLU A 108 -2.07 -19.00 -4.31
N GLU A 109 -2.30 -17.69 -4.36
CA GLU A 109 -3.53 -17.10 -3.85
C GLU A 109 -4.73 -17.54 -4.68
N THR A 110 -5.89 -17.67 -4.04
CA THR A 110 -7.14 -18.04 -4.70
C THR A 110 -8.29 -17.19 -4.20
N SER A 111 -9.37 -17.14 -4.97
CA SER A 111 -10.62 -16.49 -4.59
C SER A 111 -11.80 -17.26 -5.14
N GLY A 112 -12.97 -17.05 -4.56
CA GLY A 112 -14.18 -17.72 -5.02
C GLY A 112 -15.36 -17.45 -4.12
N THR A 113 -16.33 -18.37 -4.16
CA THR A 113 -17.50 -18.34 -3.27
C THR A 113 -17.73 -19.74 -2.70
N CYS A 114 -18.05 -19.84 -1.42
CA CYS A 114 -18.40 -21.10 -0.78
C CYS A 114 -19.52 -20.91 0.25
N ARG A 115 -20.19 -22.01 0.64
CA ARG A 115 -21.16 -22.00 1.76
C ARG A 115 -20.49 -22.30 3.11
N GLN A 116 -19.33 -22.94 3.05
CA GLN A 116 -18.47 -23.37 4.16
C GLN A 116 -17.11 -23.75 3.58
N PHE A 117 -16.05 -23.65 4.36
CA PHE A 117 -14.71 -24.12 3.96
C PHE A 117 -14.62 -25.62 4.22
N THR A 118 -14.07 -26.39 3.29
CA THR A 118 -13.89 -27.84 3.43
C THR A 118 -12.45 -28.20 3.16
N CYS A 119 -11.77 -28.78 4.14
CA CYS A 119 -10.39 -29.20 3.99
C CYS A 119 -10.29 -30.35 2.97
N LYS A 120 -9.48 -30.16 1.93
CA LYS A 120 -9.24 -31.17 0.88
C LYS A 120 -8.59 -32.46 1.39
N TYR A 121 -8.04 -32.48 2.61
CA TYR A 121 -7.33 -33.65 3.13
C TYR A 121 -8.29 -34.69 3.74
N HIS A 122 -9.09 -34.30 4.73
CA HIS A 122 -9.97 -35.22 5.47
C HIS A 122 -11.39 -34.67 5.64
N ALA A 123 -11.79 -33.71 4.82
CA ALA A 123 -13.13 -33.14 4.77
C ALA A 123 -13.66 -32.49 6.06
N TRP A 124 -12.78 -32.07 7.00
CA TRP A 124 -13.19 -31.18 8.09
C TRP A 124 -13.79 -29.90 7.51
N ARG A 125 -14.96 -29.50 8.01
CA ARG A 125 -15.71 -28.35 7.47
C ARG A 125 -15.84 -27.25 8.48
N TYR A 126 -15.69 -26.02 8.02
CA TYR A 126 -15.76 -24.82 8.83
C TYR A 126 -16.83 -23.87 8.29
N SER A 127 -17.64 -23.30 9.18
CA SER A 127 -18.59 -22.24 8.82
C SER A 127 -17.84 -21.03 8.26
N LEU A 128 -18.57 -20.08 7.64
CA LEU A 128 -17.96 -18.80 7.25
C LEU A 128 -17.52 -17.97 8.48
N ASP A 129 -18.10 -18.26 9.64
CA ASP A 129 -17.77 -17.70 10.95
C ASP A 129 -16.58 -18.41 11.64
N GLY A 130 -16.02 -19.45 10.99
CA GLY A 130 -14.83 -20.16 11.45
C GLY A 130 -15.12 -21.40 12.30
N ASP A 131 -16.36 -21.65 12.69
CA ASP A 131 -16.70 -22.79 13.57
C ASP A 131 -16.48 -24.13 12.87
N LEU A 132 -15.93 -25.13 13.56
CA LEU A 132 -15.85 -26.50 13.07
C LEU A 132 -17.26 -27.14 13.08
N THR A 133 -17.84 -27.32 11.90
CA THR A 133 -19.23 -27.80 11.74
C THR A 133 -19.32 -29.30 11.46
N PHE A 134 -18.25 -29.93 10.95
CA PHE A 134 -18.26 -31.34 10.59
C PHE A 134 -16.88 -31.96 10.68
N VAL A 135 -16.82 -33.17 11.25
CA VAL A 135 -15.66 -34.06 11.27
C VAL A 135 -16.08 -35.41 10.68
N GLN A 136 -15.26 -35.94 9.77
CA GLN A 136 -15.50 -37.26 9.18
C GLN A 136 -15.26 -38.34 10.25
N GLN A 137 -16.25 -39.24 10.46
CA GLN A 137 -16.19 -40.29 11.50
C GLN A 137 -15.82 -39.70 12.88
N GLU A 138 -16.60 -38.71 13.31
CA GLU A 138 -16.38 -37.94 14.55
C GLU A 138 -16.23 -38.85 15.78
N GLU A 139 -16.93 -39.99 15.79
CA GLU A 139 -16.92 -41.01 16.85
C GLU A 139 -15.56 -41.72 17.06
N GLU A 140 -14.64 -41.66 16.09
CA GLU A 140 -13.29 -42.24 16.22
C GLU A 140 -12.30 -41.31 16.93
N PHE A 141 -12.70 -40.07 17.24
CA PHE A 141 -11.87 -39.12 17.97
C PHE A 141 -12.15 -39.20 19.47
N PHE A 142 -11.10 -39.34 20.27
CA PHE A 142 -11.20 -39.28 21.73
C PHE A 142 -11.49 -37.84 22.20
N ASP A 143 -12.57 -37.67 22.98
CA ASP A 143 -12.92 -36.42 23.68
C ASP A 143 -12.95 -35.16 22.78
N LEU A 144 -13.36 -35.30 21.51
CA LEU A 144 -13.43 -34.19 20.58
C LEU A 144 -14.55 -33.21 20.95
N ASP A 145 -14.16 -32.04 21.44
CA ASP A 145 -15.02 -30.86 21.52
C ASP A 145 -14.73 -29.92 20.35
N LYS A 146 -15.62 -29.90 19.35
CA LYS A 146 -15.48 -29.08 18.13
C LYS A 146 -15.33 -27.58 18.41
N SER A 147 -15.80 -27.08 19.55
CA SER A 147 -15.69 -25.66 19.90
C SER A 147 -14.23 -25.21 20.08
N ASN A 148 -13.33 -26.13 20.44
CA ASN A 148 -11.89 -25.85 20.61
C ASN A 148 -11.09 -25.87 19.29
N TYR A 149 -11.72 -26.29 18.19
CA TYR A 149 -11.06 -26.53 16.90
C TYR A 149 -11.66 -25.72 15.75
N GLY A 150 -12.29 -24.58 16.02
CA GLY A 150 -12.61 -23.58 15.00
C GLY A 150 -11.36 -22.98 14.33
N LEU A 151 -11.51 -22.34 13.18
CA LEU A 151 -10.41 -21.65 12.51
C LEU A 151 -9.80 -20.59 13.45
N ALA A 152 -8.46 -20.52 13.48
CA ALA A 152 -7.77 -19.51 14.27
C ALA A 152 -8.06 -18.12 13.66
N PRO A 153 -8.72 -17.20 14.38
CA PRO A 153 -9.06 -15.89 13.84
C PRO A 153 -7.81 -15.04 13.65
N VAL A 154 -7.90 -14.11 12.69
CA VAL A 154 -6.98 -12.98 12.53
C VAL A 154 -7.84 -11.73 12.65
N ARG A 155 -7.40 -10.71 13.41
CA ARG A 155 -8.18 -9.47 13.52
C ARG A 155 -8.40 -8.90 12.13
N CYS A 156 -9.63 -8.46 11.86
CA CYS A 156 -10.05 -7.97 10.56
C CYS A 156 -11.01 -6.81 10.73
N GLU A 157 -10.68 -5.66 10.15
CA GLU A 157 -11.49 -4.45 10.20
C GLU A 157 -11.53 -3.80 8.81
N VAL A 158 -12.60 -3.07 8.51
CA VAL A 158 -12.82 -2.43 7.21
C VAL A 158 -12.94 -0.93 7.42
N TRP A 159 -12.16 -0.15 6.67
CA TRP A 159 -12.21 1.31 6.63
C TRP A 159 -12.42 1.77 5.19
N GLU A 160 -13.49 2.52 4.89
CA GLU A 160 -13.77 3.04 3.53
C GLU A 160 -13.70 1.98 2.39
N GLY A 161 -14.10 0.75 2.73
CA GLY A 161 -14.04 -0.41 1.82
C GLY A 161 -12.66 -1.08 1.71
N PHE A 162 -11.63 -0.54 2.35
CA PHE A 162 -10.31 -1.15 2.49
C PHE A 162 -10.30 -2.15 3.66
N ILE A 163 -9.88 -3.39 3.39
CA ILE A 163 -9.84 -4.47 4.37
C ILE A 163 -8.43 -4.54 4.96
N PHE A 164 -8.33 -4.48 6.29
CA PHE A 164 -7.08 -4.63 7.02
C PHE A 164 -7.11 -5.85 7.94
N VAL A 165 -5.94 -6.44 8.15
CA VAL A 165 -5.73 -7.52 9.12
C VAL A 165 -4.62 -7.21 10.11
N ASN A 166 -4.70 -7.77 11.31
CA ASN A 166 -3.63 -7.70 12.31
C ASN A 166 -3.49 -9.05 13.05
N PHE A 167 -2.25 -9.48 13.30
CA PHE A 167 -1.95 -10.75 13.97
C PHE A 167 -1.79 -10.58 15.49
N ASP A 168 -1.77 -9.37 16.02
CA ASP A 168 -1.83 -9.12 17.46
C ASP A 168 -3.29 -9.04 17.92
N ASP A 169 -3.70 -9.99 18.75
CA ASP A 169 -5.03 -10.01 19.38
C ASP A 169 -5.27 -8.73 20.21
N ASN A 170 -4.22 -8.11 20.73
CA ASN A 170 -4.27 -6.90 21.55
C ASN A 170 -4.12 -5.61 20.75
N ALA A 171 -4.12 -5.65 19.42
CA ALA A 171 -4.02 -4.45 18.59
C ALA A 171 -5.11 -3.42 18.93
N ALA A 172 -4.76 -2.14 18.88
CA ALA A 172 -5.76 -1.07 18.92
C ALA A 172 -6.73 -1.18 17.73
N PRO A 173 -7.97 -0.69 17.84
CA PRO A 173 -8.90 -0.61 16.71
C PRO A 173 -8.27 0.05 15.48
N LEU A 174 -8.64 -0.40 14.28
CA LEU A 174 -8.03 0.06 13.02
C LEU A 174 -8.12 1.59 12.87
N ILE A 175 -9.27 2.18 13.18
CA ILE A 175 -9.48 3.63 13.01
C ILE A 175 -8.62 4.47 13.97
N ASP A 176 -8.25 3.92 15.12
CA ASP A 176 -7.34 4.58 16.05
C ASP A 176 -5.89 4.47 15.58
N TYR A 177 -5.54 3.34 14.97
CA TYR A 177 -4.25 3.15 14.32
C TYR A 177 -4.05 4.11 13.14
N LEU A 178 -4.98 4.11 12.17
CA LEU A 178 -4.92 4.96 10.97
C LEU A 178 -4.99 6.46 11.30
N GLY A 179 -5.64 6.80 12.42
CA GLY A 179 -5.55 8.11 13.02
C GLY A 179 -6.15 9.26 12.19
N PRO A 180 -5.68 10.50 12.42
CA PRO A 180 -6.25 11.70 11.81
C PRO A 180 -6.15 11.73 10.28
N LEU A 181 -5.09 11.16 9.69
CA LEU A 181 -4.90 11.17 8.24
C LEU A 181 -6.02 10.42 7.53
N ALA A 182 -6.36 9.21 7.98
CA ALA A 182 -7.48 8.45 7.43
C ALA A 182 -8.83 9.15 7.68
N LYS A 183 -9.07 9.62 8.90
CA LYS A 183 -10.31 10.35 9.24
C LYS A 183 -10.53 11.57 8.35
N SER A 184 -9.46 12.26 7.95
CA SER A 184 -9.54 13.47 7.12
C SER A 184 -9.94 13.21 5.67
N ILE A 185 -9.89 11.96 5.20
CA ILE A 185 -10.23 11.55 3.84
C ILE A 185 -11.45 10.61 3.75
N GLU A 186 -12.14 10.39 4.87
CA GLU A 186 -13.43 9.70 4.89
C GLU A 186 -14.46 10.41 4.01
N GLY A 187 -15.35 9.62 3.40
CA GLY A 187 -16.33 10.10 2.44
C GLY A 187 -15.80 10.36 1.02
N TYR A 188 -14.50 10.18 0.76
CA TYR A 188 -14.02 10.09 -0.62
C TYR A 188 -14.65 8.85 -1.30
N PRO A 189 -15.16 8.95 -2.54
CA PRO A 189 -15.99 7.89 -3.14
C PRO A 189 -15.15 6.71 -3.68
N PHE A 190 -14.34 6.08 -2.84
CA PHE A 190 -13.46 4.98 -3.24
C PHE A 190 -14.22 3.80 -3.86
N GLY A 191 -15.41 3.50 -3.33
CA GLY A 191 -16.26 2.39 -3.79
C GLY A 191 -16.93 2.61 -5.15
N GLU A 192 -16.91 3.83 -5.69
CA GLU A 192 -17.44 4.15 -7.01
C GLU A 192 -16.40 3.90 -8.13
N MET A 193 -15.14 3.69 -7.74
CA MET A 193 -14.03 3.47 -8.67
C MET A 193 -13.71 1.98 -8.82
N THR A 194 -14.64 1.25 -9.45
CA THR A 194 -14.54 -0.21 -9.55
C THR A 194 -13.79 -0.72 -10.78
N GLU A 195 -13.47 0.14 -11.76
CA GLU A 195 -12.61 -0.24 -12.88
C GLU A 195 -11.17 -0.24 -12.41
N THR A 196 -10.54 -1.42 -12.36
CA THR A 196 -9.24 -1.61 -11.71
C THR A 196 -8.21 -2.20 -12.66
N TYR A 197 -7.02 -1.59 -12.71
CA TYR A 197 -5.85 -2.13 -13.40
C TYR A 197 -4.80 -2.46 -12.36
N THR A 198 -4.27 -3.68 -12.35
CA THR A 198 -3.30 -4.13 -11.34
C THR A 198 -2.04 -4.70 -11.97
N TYR A 199 -0.90 -4.38 -11.37
CA TYR A 199 0.40 -4.97 -11.68
C TYR A 199 1.00 -5.53 -10.41
N ARG A 200 1.77 -6.60 -10.58
CA ARG A 200 2.51 -7.25 -9.51
C ARG A 200 3.91 -7.57 -10.01
N ALA A 201 4.91 -7.22 -9.22
CA ALA A 201 6.32 -7.49 -9.51
C ALA A 201 7.03 -8.02 -8.27
N GLU A 202 8.01 -8.89 -8.48
CA GLU A 202 9.03 -9.17 -7.47
C GLU A 202 10.19 -8.21 -7.74
N VAL A 203 10.56 -7.43 -6.73
CA VAL A 203 11.58 -6.38 -6.84
C VAL A 203 12.76 -6.74 -5.95
N GLY A 204 13.97 -6.72 -6.49
CA GLY A 204 15.25 -7.01 -5.82
C GLY A 204 15.76 -5.86 -4.96
N SER A 205 14.88 -5.22 -4.20
CA SER A 205 15.20 -4.17 -3.23
C SER A 205 14.47 -4.43 -1.92
N ASN A 206 15.03 -3.94 -0.81
CA ASN A 206 14.30 -3.80 0.44
C ASN A 206 13.06 -2.93 0.19
N TRP A 207 11.97 -3.28 0.88
CA TRP A 207 10.69 -2.59 0.75
C TRP A 207 10.73 -1.13 1.20
N LYS A 208 11.54 -0.79 2.21
CA LYS A 208 11.66 0.59 2.71
C LYS A 208 12.32 1.50 1.67
N LEU A 209 13.42 1.04 1.09
CA LEU A 209 14.07 1.74 -0.04
C LEU A 209 13.13 1.94 -1.22
N PHE A 210 12.24 0.96 -1.45
CA PHE A 210 11.27 1.12 -2.52
C PHE A 210 10.20 2.15 -2.18
N ILE A 211 9.74 2.20 -0.92
CA ILE A 211 8.84 3.26 -0.43
C ILE A 211 9.50 4.64 -0.47
N ASP A 212 10.82 4.75 -0.26
CA ASP A 212 11.54 6.04 -0.29
C ASP A 212 11.17 6.85 -1.54
N ALA A 213 11.16 6.20 -2.71
CA ALA A 213 10.81 6.82 -3.98
C ALA A 213 9.35 7.34 -4.08
N PHE A 214 8.45 6.94 -3.19
CA PHE A 214 7.04 7.35 -3.22
C PHE A 214 6.68 8.34 -2.10
N ILE A 215 7.64 8.68 -1.23
CA ILE A 215 7.46 9.66 -0.13
C ILE A 215 8.39 10.88 -0.27
N GLU A 216 9.07 11.01 -1.40
CA GLU A 216 9.70 12.25 -1.86
C GLU A 216 9.32 12.56 -3.32
N PHE A 217 9.76 13.71 -3.85
CA PHE A 217 9.48 14.13 -5.23
C PHE A 217 10.76 14.59 -5.96
N TYR A 218 11.91 14.39 -5.34
CA TYR A 218 13.21 14.82 -5.81
C TYR A 218 13.66 14.04 -7.05
N HIS A 219 13.43 12.73 -7.09
CA HIS A 219 13.84 11.93 -8.24
C HIS A 219 12.95 12.15 -9.48
N ALA A 220 11.65 12.44 -9.29
CA ALA A 220 10.65 12.40 -10.35
C ALA A 220 10.98 13.30 -11.56
N PRO A 221 11.38 14.58 -11.39
CA PRO A 221 11.80 15.44 -12.51
C PRO A 221 12.96 14.92 -13.36
N ILE A 222 13.79 14.04 -12.79
CA ILE A 222 15.02 13.53 -13.42
C ILE A 222 14.81 12.12 -13.96
N LEU A 223 14.34 11.18 -13.12
CA LEU A 223 14.20 9.78 -13.50
C LEU A 223 13.13 9.61 -14.59
N HIS A 224 11.99 10.27 -14.42
CA HIS A 224 10.84 10.10 -15.31
C HIS A 224 10.87 11.02 -16.54
N GLN A 225 11.96 11.75 -16.76
CA GLN A 225 12.05 12.73 -17.86
C GLN A 225 11.79 12.12 -19.24
N GLY A 226 12.09 10.84 -19.44
CA GLY A 226 11.83 10.10 -20.68
C GLY A 226 10.35 9.89 -20.98
N GLN A 227 9.48 10.07 -19.99
CA GLN A 227 8.03 10.01 -20.17
C GLN A 227 7.45 11.34 -20.64
N TYR A 228 8.20 12.44 -20.58
CA TYR A 228 7.73 13.75 -21.01
C TYR A 228 8.08 14.05 -22.47
N THR A 229 7.39 15.03 -23.06
CA THR A 229 7.95 15.72 -24.23
C THR A 229 9.18 16.53 -23.79
N LYS A 230 10.06 16.90 -24.73
CA LYS A 230 11.27 17.66 -24.41
C LYS A 230 10.93 18.99 -23.74
N GLU A 231 9.88 19.65 -24.23
CA GLU A 231 9.39 20.94 -23.74
C GLU A 231 8.81 20.82 -22.33
N GLU A 232 7.99 19.79 -22.05
CA GLU A 232 7.45 19.56 -20.71
C GLU A 232 8.56 19.16 -19.71
N ALA A 233 9.52 18.32 -20.13
CA ALA A 233 10.67 17.97 -19.29
C ALA A 233 11.46 19.21 -18.86
N ALA A 234 11.76 20.11 -19.80
CA ALA A 234 12.49 21.35 -19.51
C ALA A 234 11.72 22.27 -18.55
N LYS A 235 10.39 22.32 -18.67
CA LYS A 235 9.52 23.07 -17.77
C LYS A 235 9.51 22.48 -16.36
N ILE A 236 9.33 21.17 -16.22
CA ILE A 236 9.34 20.45 -14.93
C ILE A 236 10.69 20.66 -14.23
N GLN A 237 11.81 20.48 -14.95
CA GLN A 237 13.15 20.71 -14.39
C GLN A 237 13.36 22.14 -13.91
N LYS A 238 12.79 23.14 -14.60
CA LYS A 238 12.86 24.54 -14.18
C LYS A 238 12.07 24.82 -12.90
N PHE A 239 10.96 24.11 -12.70
CA PHE A 239 10.10 24.27 -11.53
C PHE A 239 10.61 23.46 -10.32
N GLY A 240 11.33 22.36 -10.57
CA GLY A 240 12.07 21.61 -9.55
C GLY A 240 11.23 20.50 -8.91
N TYR A 241 11.43 20.27 -7.62
CA TYR A 241 10.91 19.12 -6.88
C TYR A 241 10.30 19.51 -5.53
N GLU A 242 10.03 20.80 -5.32
CA GLU A 242 9.47 21.24 -4.05
C GLU A 242 8.04 20.71 -3.88
N ALA A 243 7.80 19.95 -2.81
CA ALA A 243 6.47 19.49 -2.45
C ALA A 243 5.61 20.65 -1.91
N LEU A 244 4.30 20.51 -2.06
CA LEU A 244 3.31 21.45 -1.54
C LEU A 244 3.15 21.32 -0.02
N HIS A 245 3.23 20.09 0.48
CA HIS A 245 3.05 19.80 1.90
C HIS A 245 3.66 18.44 2.30
N TYR A 246 4.24 18.39 3.49
CA TYR A 246 4.51 17.14 4.20
C TYR A 246 3.83 17.16 5.57
N GLU A 247 3.24 16.02 5.96
CA GLU A 247 2.64 15.80 7.26
C GLU A 247 3.07 14.44 7.83
N VAL A 248 3.44 14.42 9.11
CA VAL A 248 3.71 13.20 9.88
C VAL A 248 2.64 13.06 10.96
N ALA A 249 2.03 11.88 11.06
CA ALA A 249 0.99 11.58 12.05
C ALA A 249 1.19 10.16 12.61
N GLY A 250 1.85 10.06 13.77
CA GLY A 250 2.21 8.76 14.35
C GLY A 250 3.14 8.00 13.39
N PRO A 251 2.87 6.72 13.07
CA PRO A 251 3.68 5.97 12.11
C PRO A 251 3.36 6.31 10.64
N HIS A 252 2.35 7.15 10.39
CA HIS A 252 1.84 7.46 9.06
C HIS A 252 2.38 8.80 8.56
N ASN A 253 2.35 8.99 7.25
CA ASN A 253 2.71 10.27 6.66
C ASN A 253 1.91 10.57 5.39
N LEU A 254 1.96 11.84 5.01
CA LEU A 254 1.34 12.39 3.82
C LEU A 254 2.34 13.31 3.11
N GLN A 255 2.42 13.14 1.80
CA GLN A 255 3.06 14.07 0.89
C GLN A 255 2.03 14.62 -0.10
N SER A 256 1.99 15.95 -0.26
CA SER A 256 1.23 16.62 -1.31
C SER A 256 2.20 17.19 -2.33
N THR A 257 2.03 16.88 -3.61
CA THR A 257 2.86 17.45 -4.69
C THR A 257 2.01 18.10 -5.76
N TRP A 258 2.65 19.04 -6.46
CA TRP A 258 2.02 19.71 -7.58
C TRP A 258 2.03 18.81 -8.82
N GLY A 259 1.07 19.02 -9.70
CA GLY A 259 0.93 18.23 -10.92
C GLY A 259 0.81 19.08 -12.17
N GLY A 260 0.86 18.41 -13.31
CA GLY A 260 0.47 19.01 -14.58
C GLY A 260 -1.04 19.25 -14.61
N GLN A 261 -1.45 20.36 -15.21
CA GLN A 261 -2.87 20.64 -15.42
C GLN A 261 -3.47 19.61 -16.39
N ALA A 262 -4.66 19.10 -16.06
CA ALA A 262 -5.43 18.20 -16.89
C ALA A 262 -6.78 18.87 -17.25
N PRO A 263 -7.02 19.24 -18.52
CA PRO A 263 -6.12 19.12 -19.67
C PRO A 263 -4.95 20.12 -19.62
N PRO A 264 -3.80 19.79 -20.25
CA PRO A 264 -2.67 20.73 -20.33
C PRO A 264 -3.03 21.99 -21.13
N PRO A 265 -2.55 23.19 -20.73
CA PRO A 265 -2.87 24.44 -21.41
C PRO A 265 -2.14 24.57 -22.75
N ASP A 266 -0.96 23.97 -22.88
CA ASP A 266 -0.14 23.99 -24.08
C ASP A 266 -0.07 22.58 -24.69
N MET A 267 -0.89 22.34 -25.71
CA MET A 267 -0.98 21.06 -26.41
C MET A 267 0.29 20.73 -27.21
N SER A 268 1.18 21.69 -27.47
CA SER A 268 2.47 21.41 -28.11
C SER A 268 3.40 20.59 -27.21
N MET A 269 3.19 20.64 -25.89
CA MET A 269 3.96 19.88 -24.89
C MET A 269 3.36 18.49 -24.61
N VAL A 270 2.33 18.08 -25.37
CA VAL A 270 1.58 16.84 -25.14
C VAL A 270 1.80 15.85 -26.27
N LYS A 271 2.06 14.58 -25.96
CA LYS A 271 2.26 13.53 -26.97
C LYS A 271 1.00 13.38 -27.84
N PRO A 272 1.11 13.11 -29.15
CA PRO A 272 -0.07 12.98 -30.01
C PRO A 272 -1.11 11.96 -29.53
N MET A 273 -0.66 10.83 -28.97
CA MET A 273 -1.55 9.80 -28.43
C MET A 273 -2.34 10.31 -27.21
N ASP A 274 -1.66 11.03 -26.32
CA ASP A 274 -2.26 11.65 -25.13
C ASP A 274 -3.35 12.67 -25.52
N GLN A 275 -3.12 13.44 -26.60
CA GLN A 275 -4.11 14.39 -27.13
C GLN A 275 -5.36 13.68 -27.65
N VAL A 276 -5.18 12.58 -28.40
CA VAL A 276 -6.29 11.81 -28.98
C VAL A 276 -7.11 11.12 -27.90
N LEU A 277 -6.44 10.50 -26.91
CA LEU A 277 -7.11 9.78 -25.83
C LEU A 277 -7.57 10.68 -24.68
N ARG A 278 -7.11 11.94 -24.65
CA ARG A 278 -7.32 12.89 -23.54
C ARG A 278 -6.92 12.28 -22.20
N SER A 279 -5.71 11.75 -22.18
CA SER A 279 -5.09 11.14 -21.00
C SER A 279 -3.59 11.30 -21.12
N GLY A 280 -2.88 11.47 -20.02
CA GLY A 280 -1.43 11.62 -20.07
C GLY A 280 -0.78 11.24 -18.75
N LEU A 281 0.30 11.96 -18.44
CA LEU A 281 1.20 11.69 -17.32
C LEU A 281 0.52 11.62 -15.95
N PHE A 282 -0.60 12.33 -15.79
CA PHE A 282 -1.38 12.44 -14.55
C PHE A 282 -2.73 11.71 -14.64
N GLY A 283 -2.93 10.92 -15.69
CA GLY A 283 -4.16 10.17 -15.97
C GLY A 283 -5.13 10.85 -16.95
N PRO A 284 -6.38 10.35 -17.04
CA PRO A 284 -7.42 10.90 -17.91
C PRO A 284 -7.73 12.36 -17.57
N TRP A 285 -7.96 13.20 -18.58
CA TRP A 285 -8.25 14.63 -18.37
C TRP A 285 -9.72 14.92 -18.08
N ASP A 286 -10.59 14.00 -18.46
CA ASP A 286 -12.03 14.15 -18.27
C ASP A 286 -12.37 13.60 -16.88
N LYS A 287 -12.55 14.50 -15.90
CA LYS A 287 -12.87 14.14 -14.52
C LYS A 287 -14.26 13.49 -14.45
N PRO A 288 -14.45 12.39 -13.69
CA PRO A 288 -15.76 11.79 -13.53
C PRO A 288 -16.75 12.76 -12.86
N GLU A 289 -18.01 12.77 -13.31
CA GLU A 289 -19.05 13.69 -12.81
C GLU A 289 -19.24 13.62 -11.29
N ILE A 290 -19.10 12.42 -10.70
CA ILE A 290 -19.18 12.22 -9.26
C ILE A 290 -18.06 12.93 -8.49
N ILE A 291 -16.87 13.07 -9.11
CA ILE A 291 -15.73 13.79 -8.53
C ILE A 291 -15.83 15.29 -8.82
N GLU A 292 -16.31 15.69 -10.00
CA GLU A 292 -16.53 17.12 -10.31
C GLU A 292 -17.50 17.79 -9.34
N LYS A 293 -18.49 17.04 -8.85
CA LYS A 293 -19.49 17.51 -7.89
C LYS A 293 -19.09 17.26 -6.44
N LEU A 294 -17.96 16.60 -6.19
CA LEU A 294 -17.50 16.26 -4.85
C LEU A 294 -16.92 17.51 -4.18
N GLU A 295 -17.45 17.86 -3.02
CA GLU A 295 -16.69 18.67 -2.08
C GLU A 295 -15.56 17.80 -1.51
N LEU A 296 -14.33 18.10 -1.91
CA LEU A 296 -13.18 17.30 -1.51
C LEU A 296 -13.08 17.21 0.02
N PRO A 297 -12.85 16.01 0.60
CA PRO A 297 -12.57 15.88 2.03
C PRO A 297 -11.44 16.82 2.47
N PRO A 298 -11.40 17.26 3.74
CA PRO A 298 -10.41 18.21 4.24
C PRO A 298 -8.97 17.70 4.15
N GLY A 299 -8.78 16.39 4.18
CA GLY A 299 -7.48 15.75 4.01
C GLY A 299 -6.97 15.74 2.57
N VAL A 300 -7.84 15.85 1.57
CA VAL A 300 -7.44 15.86 0.15
C VAL A 300 -7.15 17.29 -0.28
N ASN A 301 -6.03 17.55 -0.95
CA ASN A 301 -5.49 18.87 -1.22
C ASN A 301 -5.52 19.75 0.05
N VAL A 302 -4.83 19.34 1.11
CA VAL A 302 -4.89 19.97 2.45
C VAL A 302 -4.72 21.50 2.40
N LYS A 303 -3.85 21.99 1.52
CA LYS A 303 -3.58 23.43 1.35
C LYS A 303 -4.52 24.13 0.37
N ARG A 304 -5.44 23.39 -0.26
CA ARG A 304 -6.39 23.86 -1.29
C ARG A 304 -5.71 24.68 -2.38
N VAL A 305 -4.54 24.23 -2.81
CA VAL A 305 -3.73 24.94 -3.80
C VAL A 305 -4.17 24.56 -5.22
N PRO A 306 -4.28 25.51 -6.16
CA PRO A 306 -4.69 25.23 -7.53
C PRO A 306 -3.71 24.35 -8.32
N GLN A 307 -2.44 24.31 -7.93
CA GLN A 307 -1.38 23.51 -8.57
C GLN A 307 -1.35 22.07 -8.07
N TRP A 308 -2.23 21.69 -7.14
CA TRP A 308 -2.28 20.33 -6.58
C TRP A 308 -2.43 19.30 -7.68
N GLY A 309 -1.54 18.29 -7.66
CA GLY A 309 -1.58 17.16 -8.58
C GLY A 309 -1.98 15.88 -7.89
N ILE A 310 -1.41 15.64 -6.71
CA ILE A 310 -1.55 14.37 -6.00
C ILE A 310 -1.29 14.58 -4.51
N ASP A 311 -2.02 13.80 -3.72
CA ASP A 311 -1.66 13.50 -2.35
C ASP A 311 -1.35 12.01 -2.21
N SER A 312 -0.25 11.70 -1.54
CA SER A 312 0.27 10.36 -1.29
C SER A 312 0.32 10.11 0.22
N TRP A 313 -0.52 9.20 0.71
CA TRP A 313 -0.50 8.73 2.10
C TRP A 313 0.29 7.44 2.19
N LEU A 314 1.22 7.35 3.13
CA LEU A 314 1.73 6.08 3.63
C LEU A 314 1.01 5.73 4.94
N PHE A 315 0.05 4.82 4.84
CA PHE A 315 -0.47 4.09 5.99
C PHE A 315 0.47 2.93 6.26
N TYR A 316 1.54 3.24 7.00
CA TYR A 316 2.56 2.29 7.43
C TYR A 316 1.97 0.96 7.95
N PRO A 317 2.60 -0.19 7.67
CA PRO A 317 3.82 -0.35 6.89
C PRO A 317 3.58 -0.55 5.40
N ASN A 318 2.48 -1.22 5.02
CA ASN A 318 2.40 -1.87 3.72
C ASN A 318 1.45 -1.20 2.73
N PHE A 319 0.83 -0.07 3.06
CA PHE A 319 -0.25 0.51 2.27
C PHE A 319 0.02 1.97 1.94
N MET A 320 0.21 2.26 0.66
CA MET A 320 0.11 3.63 0.16
C MET A 320 -1.18 3.84 -0.60
N LEU A 321 -1.78 5.01 -0.38
CA LEU A 321 -2.97 5.48 -1.07
C LEU A 321 -2.64 6.81 -1.72
N LEU A 322 -2.88 6.94 -3.02
CA LEU A 322 -2.55 8.13 -3.78
C LEU A 322 -3.81 8.62 -4.48
N ILE A 323 -4.26 9.84 -4.17
CA ILE A 323 -5.42 10.48 -4.80
C ILE A 323 -4.92 11.53 -5.78
N TRP A 324 -5.30 11.39 -7.04
CA TRP A 324 -4.89 12.28 -8.12
C TRP A 324 -5.96 13.32 -8.43
N GLU A 325 -5.50 14.53 -8.77
CA GLU A 325 -6.36 15.66 -9.12
C GLU A 325 -7.44 15.32 -10.16
N PRO A 326 -7.17 14.52 -11.22
CA PRO A 326 -8.18 14.20 -12.22
C PRO A 326 -9.29 13.25 -11.74
N GLY A 327 -9.28 12.83 -10.46
CA GLY A 327 -10.39 12.12 -9.84
C GLY A 327 -10.32 10.60 -9.95
N TRP A 328 -9.10 10.07 -9.85
CA TRP A 328 -8.83 8.64 -9.73
C TRP A 328 -7.85 8.43 -8.57
N TYR A 329 -7.76 7.21 -8.05
CA TYR A 329 -6.77 6.89 -7.03
C TYR A 329 -5.99 5.65 -7.42
N LEU A 330 -4.83 5.47 -6.81
CA LEU A 330 -4.09 4.24 -6.88
C LEU A 330 -3.64 3.82 -5.50
N THR A 331 -3.33 2.54 -5.36
CA THR A 331 -2.76 1.99 -4.14
C THR A 331 -1.49 1.24 -4.45
N TYR A 332 -0.54 1.31 -3.53
CA TYR A 332 0.62 0.45 -3.52
C TYR A 332 0.65 -0.43 -2.29
N HIS A 333 1.07 -1.67 -2.49
CA HIS A 333 1.32 -2.62 -1.42
C HIS A 333 2.72 -3.19 -1.49
N TYR A 334 3.37 -3.25 -0.32
CA TYR A 334 4.74 -3.70 -0.17
C TYR A 334 4.77 -4.96 0.71
N TRP A 335 5.18 -6.08 0.14
CA TRP A 335 5.19 -7.37 0.82
C TRP A 335 6.61 -7.93 0.90
N PRO A 336 7.36 -7.64 1.97
CA PRO A 336 8.72 -8.15 2.11
C PRO A 336 8.81 -9.66 2.08
N THR A 337 9.71 -10.18 1.26
CA THR A 337 9.99 -11.62 1.15
C THR A 337 11.37 -11.96 1.67
N ALA A 338 12.32 -11.02 1.60
CA ALA A 338 13.65 -11.09 2.18
C ALA A 338 14.17 -9.68 2.56
N VAL A 339 15.35 -9.62 3.16
CA VAL A 339 16.02 -8.35 3.51
C VAL A 339 16.24 -7.44 2.29
N ASP A 340 16.45 -8.01 1.11
CA ASP A 340 16.78 -7.32 -0.14
C ASP A 340 15.73 -7.58 -1.23
N LYS A 341 14.51 -8.00 -0.84
CA LYS A 341 13.47 -8.36 -1.80
C LYS A 341 12.07 -8.18 -1.24
N HIS A 342 11.16 -7.71 -2.09
CA HIS A 342 9.74 -7.66 -1.79
C HIS A 342 8.89 -7.95 -3.03
N ILE A 343 7.62 -8.26 -2.80
CA ILE A 343 6.60 -8.20 -3.84
C ILE A 343 5.96 -6.81 -3.76
N PHE A 344 5.92 -6.12 -4.90
CA PHE A 344 5.22 -4.86 -5.08
C PHE A 344 3.92 -5.12 -5.83
N GLU A 345 2.81 -4.62 -5.31
CA GLU A 345 1.51 -4.60 -6.00
C GLU A 345 1.06 -3.16 -6.17
N SER A 346 0.61 -2.84 -7.38
CA SER A 346 0.07 -1.53 -7.74
C SER A 346 -1.30 -1.71 -8.37
N SER A 347 -2.30 -1.01 -7.85
CA SER A 347 -3.66 -1.03 -8.36
C SER A 347 -4.16 0.38 -8.61
N LEU A 348 -4.60 0.66 -9.83
CA LEU A 348 -5.24 1.93 -10.21
C LEU A 348 -6.74 1.73 -10.27
N TYR A 349 -7.48 2.69 -9.74
CA TYR A 349 -8.93 2.64 -9.58
C TYR A 349 -9.57 3.84 -10.27
N PHE A 350 -10.47 3.54 -11.19
CA PHE A 350 -11.21 4.53 -11.96
C PHE A 350 -12.71 4.29 -11.83
N VAL A 351 -13.49 5.36 -11.96
CA VAL A 351 -14.92 5.24 -12.24
C VAL A 351 -15.10 4.47 -13.56
N PRO A 352 -16.04 3.49 -13.66
CA PRO A 352 -16.24 2.73 -14.87
C PRO A 352 -16.41 3.60 -16.12
N PRO A 353 -15.69 3.28 -17.21
CA PRO A 353 -15.70 4.11 -18.42
C PRO A 353 -17.06 4.01 -19.13
N ARG A 354 -17.58 5.14 -19.63
CA ARG A 354 -18.88 5.21 -20.31
C ARG A 354 -18.80 4.78 -21.78
N ASN A 355 -17.61 4.82 -22.36
CA ASN A 355 -17.37 4.55 -23.76
C ASN A 355 -15.94 4.04 -23.99
N ALA A 356 -15.67 3.54 -25.20
CA ALA A 356 -14.38 2.95 -25.56
C ALA A 356 -13.21 3.93 -25.42
N ARG A 357 -13.41 5.22 -25.70
CA ARG A 357 -12.36 6.24 -25.57
C ARG A 357 -11.96 6.44 -24.11
N GLU A 358 -12.92 6.54 -23.19
CA GLU A 358 -12.64 6.64 -21.75
C GLU A 358 -11.91 5.42 -21.22
N ARG A 359 -12.30 4.22 -21.69
CA ARG A 359 -11.56 3.00 -21.34
C ARG A 359 -10.12 3.07 -21.82
N LEU A 360 -9.88 3.47 -23.07
CA LEU A 360 -8.53 3.62 -23.62
C LEU A 360 -7.73 4.71 -22.90
N ALA A 361 -8.39 5.78 -22.43
CA ALA A 361 -7.78 6.82 -21.62
C ALA A 361 -7.26 6.28 -20.28
N GLN A 362 -8.06 5.42 -19.62
CA GLN A 362 -7.67 4.72 -18.38
C GLN A 362 -6.56 3.71 -18.64
N GLU A 363 -6.63 2.93 -19.73
CA GLU A 363 -5.59 1.99 -20.14
C GLU A 363 -4.25 2.68 -20.44
N LEU A 364 -4.28 3.87 -21.07
CA LEU A 364 -3.06 4.68 -21.28
C LEU A 364 -2.44 5.09 -19.95
N ALA A 365 -3.25 5.61 -19.01
CA ALA A 365 -2.79 5.97 -17.67
C ALA A 365 -2.17 4.77 -16.95
N ALA A 366 -2.88 3.64 -16.95
CA ALA A 366 -2.41 2.36 -16.44
C ALA A 366 -1.02 1.98 -16.99
N VAL A 367 -0.82 2.03 -18.30
CA VAL A 367 0.48 1.71 -18.91
C VAL A 367 1.56 2.72 -18.52
N THR A 368 1.24 4.01 -18.46
CA THR A 368 2.19 5.06 -18.03
C THR A 368 2.64 4.88 -16.58
N PHE A 369 1.72 4.60 -15.66
CA PHE A 369 2.07 4.42 -14.24
C PHE A 369 2.82 3.13 -13.95
N LYS A 370 2.54 2.06 -14.70
CA LYS A 370 3.38 0.87 -14.69
C LYS A 370 4.82 1.20 -15.11
N GLU A 371 5.00 2.06 -16.11
CA GLU A 371 6.32 2.46 -16.61
C GLU A 371 7.11 3.30 -15.59
N TYR A 372 6.46 4.21 -14.85
CA TYR A 372 7.10 4.89 -13.71
C TYR A 372 7.59 3.89 -12.67
N ALA A 373 6.71 3.02 -12.19
CA ALA A 373 7.06 2.03 -11.16
C ALA A 373 8.21 1.10 -11.58
N LEU A 374 8.34 0.77 -12.88
CA LEU A 374 9.44 -0.04 -13.39
C LEU A 374 10.78 0.73 -13.43
N GLN A 375 10.76 2.03 -13.70
CA GLN A 375 11.96 2.89 -13.61
C GLN A 375 12.44 3.00 -12.16
N ASP A 376 11.50 3.15 -11.22
CA ASP A 376 11.79 3.18 -9.78
C ASP A 376 12.40 1.85 -9.33
N ALA A 377 11.77 0.73 -9.72
CA ALA A 377 12.27 -0.60 -9.40
C ALA A 377 13.71 -0.82 -9.83
N ASN A 378 14.05 -0.53 -11.08
CA ASN A 378 15.42 -0.73 -11.57
C ASN A 378 16.43 0.16 -10.80
N THR A 379 16.06 1.42 -10.55
CA THR A 379 16.92 2.36 -9.82
C THR A 379 17.15 1.91 -8.38
N LEU A 380 16.14 1.36 -7.72
CA LEU A 380 16.19 0.95 -6.33
C LEU A 380 16.84 -0.43 -6.16
N GLU A 381 16.71 -1.32 -7.13
CA GLU A 381 17.55 -2.53 -7.21
C GLU A 381 19.04 -2.16 -7.32
N ALA A 382 19.39 -1.21 -8.18
CA ALA A 382 20.77 -0.71 -8.26
C ALA A 382 21.22 -0.11 -6.93
N THR A 383 20.36 0.66 -6.25
CA THR A 383 20.64 1.21 -4.91
C THR A 383 20.91 0.10 -3.91
N GLN A 384 20.05 -0.92 -3.85
CA GLN A 384 20.20 -2.10 -2.98
C GLN A 384 21.56 -2.79 -3.18
N THR A 385 22.00 -2.97 -4.43
CA THR A 385 23.31 -3.59 -4.71
C THR A 385 24.46 -2.78 -4.12
N MET A 386 24.39 -1.45 -4.20
CA MET A 386 25.48 -0.57 -3.78
C MET A 386 25.53 -0.39 -2.27
N ILE A 387 24.39 -0.19 -1.61
CA ILE A 387 24.37 -0.11 -0.14
C ILE A 387 24.78 -1.45 0.51
N GLY A 388 24.49 -2.58 -0.15
CA GLY A 388 24.89 -3.91 0.30
C GLY A 388 26.41 -4.11 0.36
N THR A 389 27.18 -3.35 -0.44
CA THR A 389 28.66 -3.39 -0.38
C THR A 389 29.22 -2.78 0.89
N ARG A 390 28.48 -1.87 1.54
CA ARG A 390 28.91 -1.07 2.70
C ARG A 390 30.20 -0.28 2.44
N ALA A 391 30.54 -0.01 1.17
CA ALA A 391 31.70 0.81 0.80
C ALA A 391 31.55 2.26 1.30
N VAL A 392 30.30 2.75 1.31
CA VAL A 392 29.86 3.98 1.98
C VAL A 392 28.72 3.60 2.92
N LYS A 393 28.69 4.21 4.11
CA LYS A 393 27.70 3.89 5.16
C LYS A 393 26.78 5.05 5.52
N GLU A 394 27.19 6.27 5.19
CA GLU A 394 26.50 7.50 5.57
C GLU A 394 26.05 8.23 4.32
N PHE A 395 24.78 8.61 4.29
CA PHE A 395 24.12 9.25 3.15
C PHE A 395 23.41 10.52 3.61
N LEU A 396 23.50 11.57 2.81
CA LEU A 396 22.84 12.85 3.09
C LEU A 396 21.47 12.87 2.43
N LEU A 397 20.45 13.21 3.21
CA LEU A 397 19.11 13.52 2.74
C LEU A 397 18.86 15.02 2.82
N CYS A 398 18.27 15.58 1.77
CA CYS A 398 17.86 16.97 1.69
C CYS A 398 16.54 17.23 2.42
N ASP A 399 16.13 18.50 2.45
CA ASP A 399 14.93 18.92 3.17
C ASP A 399 13.61 18.33 2.61
N GLN A 400 13.57 18.00 1.32
CA GLN A 400 12.38 17.39 0.67
C GLN A 400 12.32 15.86 0.87
N GLU A 401 13.28 15.28 1.58
CA GLU A 401 13.37 13.84 1.88
C GLU A 401 13.04 13.56 3.36
N VAL A 402 12.30 14.47 4.01
CA VAL A 402 11.95 14.39 5.43
C VAL A 402 11.15 13.12 5.76
N LEU A 403 10.32 12.64 4.85
CA LEU A 403 9.52 11.44 5.09
C LEU A 403 10.34 10.15 5.02
N ILE A 404 11.44 10.12 4.25
CA ILE A 404 12.41 9.01 4.27
C ILE A 404 12.99 8.87 5.68
N ARG A 405 13.40 9.99 6.29
CA ARG A 405 13.87 9.99 7.69
C ARG A 405 12.81 9.42 8.64
N HIS A 406 11.57 9.85 8.46
CA HIS A 406 10.44 9.36 9.25
C HIS A 406 10.22 7.85 9.07
N LEU A 407 10.20 7.32 7.84
CA LEU A 407 10.00 5.89 7.57
C LEU A 407 11.04 5.00 8.28
N HIS A 408 12.33 5.33 8.10
CA HIS A 408 13.43 4.57 8.67
C HIS A 408 13.47 4.69 10.19
N LYS A 409 13.26 5.90 10.73
CA LYS A 409 13.18 6.11 12.19
C LYS A 409 12.02 5.31 12.80
N THR A 410 10.82 5.41 12.22
CA THR A 410 9.63 4.70 12.68
C THR A 410 9.86 3.19 12.72
N THR A 411 10.41 2.61 11.66
CA THR A 411 10.74 1.17 11.63
C THR A 411 11.77 0.82 12.70
N GLY A 412 12.83 1.62 12.85
CA GLY A 412 13.84 1.44 13.89
C GLY A 412 13.26 1.47 15.30
N ASP A 413 12.33 2.39 15.57
CA ASP A 413 11.65 2.51 16.86
C ASP A 413 10.80 1.26 17.18
N TYR A 414 10.01 0.76 16.23
CA TYR A 414 9.24 -0.49 16.40
C TYR A 414 10.15 -1.68 16.73
N VAL A 415 11.23 -1.86 15.97
CA VAL A 415 12.18 -2.97 16.19
C VAL A 415 12.87 -2.83 17.54
N LYS A 416 13.28 -1.62 17.92
CA LYS A 416 13.91 -1.35 19.21
C LYS A 416 12.96 -1.62 20.39
N GLU A 417 11.70 -1.22 20.29
CA GLU A 417 10.69 -1.50 21.31
C GLU A 417 10.48 -3.01 21.48
N TYR A 418 10.31 -3.74 20.38
CA TYR A 418 10.18 -5.20 20.39
C TYR A 418 11.39 -5.88 21.06
N GLN A 419 12.61 -5.51 20.68
CA GLN A 419 13.84 -6.08 21.25
C GLN A 419 13.98 -5.75 22.75
N SER A 420 13.58 -4.55 23.17
CA SER A 420 13.62 -4.13 24.57
C SER A 420 12.64 -4.92 25.43
N ASN A 421 11.43 -5.17 24.90
CA ASN A 421 10.40 -5.96 25.58
C ASN A 421 10.77 -7.45 25.66
N GLY A 422 11.43 -7.99 24.64
CA GLY A 422 11.93 -9.37 24.61
C GLY A 422 13.12 -9.65 25.54
N ALA A 423 13.90 -8.63 25.90
CA ALA A 423 15.02 -8.75 26.84
C ALA A 423 14.59 -8.86 28.32
N THR A 424 13.29 -8.68 28.59
CA THR A 424 12.68 -8.72 29.94
C THR A 424 11.99 -10.04 30.30
N VAL A 425 12.10 -11.08 29.47
CA VAL A 425 11.48 -12.40 29.69
C VAL A 425 12.51 -13.48 29.98
#